data_AF-A0A3M3ZN21-F1
#
_entry.id   AF-A0A3M3ZN21-F1
#
_cell.length_a   1.000
_cell.length_b   1.000
_cell.length_c   1.000
_cell.angle_alpha   90.00
_cell.angle_beta   90.00
_cell.angle_gamma   90.00
#
_symmetry.space_group_name_H-M   'P 1'
#
loop_
_entity.id
_entity.type
_entity.pdbx_description
1 polymer ?
#
loop_
_entity_poly.entity_id
_entity_poly.type
_entity_poly.pdbx_seq_one_letter_code
_entity_poly.pdbx_strand_id
1 'polypeptide(L)'
;MTALAAAGDGLENGAFEAAALLAEGAEAVLLVVTEEQPPQAYAQWIDDVPFPYAVGLLLTPGNEWELSLHSDTQGNPQTRWPHALSLLQALHTHQSACLHPWNNRLWNWQRNH
;
A
#
# COMPACT_ATOMS: atom_id res chain seq x y z
N MET A 1 -17.90 -6.75 -0.43
CA MET A 1 -16.91 -6.45 -1.49
C MET A 1 -16.84 -4.94 -1.57
N THR A 2 -15.69 -4.36 -1.24
CA THR A 2 -15.44 -2.92 -1.26
C THR A 2 -14.45 -2.62 -2.39
N ALA A 3 -14.60 -1.49 -3.06
CA ALA A 3 -13.64 -0.96 -4.02
C ALA A 3 -13.25 0.46 -3.58
N LEU A 4 -11.95 0.75 -3.56
CA LEU A 4 -11.41 2.00 -3.04
C LEU A 4 -10.50 2.65 -4.09
N ALA A 5 -10.51 3.97 -4.13
CA ALA A 5 -9.55 4.78 -4.86
C ALA A 5 -8.99 5.82 -3.88
N ALA A 6 -7.69 5.76 -3.61
CA ALA A 6 -7.04 6.63 -2.62
C ALA A 6 -5.75 7.27 -3.16
N ALA A 7 -5.66 7.53 -4.46
CA ALA A 7 -4.44 8.01 -5.11
C ALA A 7 -3.23 7.09 -4.75
N GLY A 8 -2.06 7.66 -4.43
CA GLY A 8 -0.83 6.89 -4.24
C GLY A 8 -0.75 6.02 -2.97
N ASP A 9 -1.66 6.17 -2.01
CA ASP A 9 -1.71 5.34 -0.80
C ASP A 9 -2.91 4.38 -0.76
N GLY A 10 -3.33 3.89 -1.94
CA GLY A 10 -4.38 2.88 -2.11
C GLY A 10 -4.13 1.58 -1.35
N LEU A 11 -2.87 1.14 -1.26
CA LEU A 11 -2.48 -0.06 -0.50
C LEU A 11 -2.88 0.08 0.98
N GLU A 12 -2.48 1.18 1.62
CA GLU A 12 -2.65 1.38 3.05
C GLU A 12 -4.12 1.59 3.43
N ASN A 13 -4.85 2.35 2.62
CA ASN A 13 -6.30 2.51 2.83
C ASN A 13 -7.04 1.18 2.61
N GLY A 14 -6.63 0.38 1.62
CA GLY A 14 -7.16 -0.96 1.42
C GLY A 14 -6.83 -1.92 2.56
N ALA A 15 -5.64 -1.84 3.13
CA ALA A 15 -5.25 -2.62 4.30
C ALA A 15 -6.02 -2.23 5.55
N PHE A 16 -6.29 -0.93 5.74
CA PHE A 16 -7.13 -0.44 6.83
C PHE A 16 -8.57 -0.95 6.73
N GLU A 17 -9.19 -0.88 5.54
CA GLU A 17 -10.51 -1.46 5.28
C GLU A 17 -10.50 -2.99 5.51
N ALA A 18 -9.47 -3.69 5.04
CA ALA A 18 -9.33 -5.12 5.27
C ALA A 18 -9.24 -5.45 6.78
N ALA A 19 -8.50 -4.66 7.55
CA ALA A 19 -8.41 -4.83 9.00
C ALA A 19 -9.77 -4.60 9.69
N ALA A 20 -10.58 -3.65 9.22
CA ALA A 20 -11.94 -3.44 9.71
C ALA A 20 -12.84 -4.67 9.44
N LEU A 21 -12.80 -5.22 8.23
CA LEU A 21 -13.54 -6.44 7.88
C LEU A 21 -13.10 -7.65 8.73
N LEU A 22 -11.81 -7.79 9.00
CA LEU A 22 -11.30 -8.83 9.91
C LEU A 22 -11.79 -8.62 11.34
N ALA A 23 -11.82 -7.37 11.83
CA ALA A 23 -12.36 -7.03 13.15
C ALA A 23 -13.88 -7.29 13.26
N GLU A 24 -14.61 -7.21 12.15
CA GLU A 24 -16.02 -7.59 12.06
C GLU A 24 -16.26 -9.11 11.98
N GLY A 25 -15.18 -9.91 11.94
CA GLY A 25 -15.23 -11.38 12.02
C GLY A 25 -15.01 -12.10 10.70
N ALA A 26 -14.54 -11.42 9.64
CA ALA A 26 -14.06 -12.12 8.45
C ALA A 26 -12.84 -13.00 8.78
N GLU A 27 -12.84 -14.26 8.31
CA GLU A 27 -11.73 -15.18 8.55
C GLU A 27 -10.45 -14.78 7.78
N ALA A 28 -10.64 -14.23 6.58
CA ALA A 28 -9.59 -13.70 5.74
C ALA A 28 -10.15 -12.65 4.78
N VAL A 29 -9.29 -11.75 4.32
CA VAL A 29 -9.62 -10.73 3.31
C VAL A 29 -8.58 -10.76 2.20
N LEU A 30 -9.04 -10.90 0.95
CA LEU A 30 -8.19 -10.73 -0.22
C LEU A 30 -8.18 -9.24 -0.60
N LEU A 31 -7.06 -8.56 -0.34
CA LEU A 31 -6.80 -7.22 -0.84
C LEU A 31 -6.14 -7.33 -2.21
N VAL A 32 -6.70 -6.67 -3.22
CA VAL A 32 -6.12 -6.60 -4.56
C VAL A 32 -5.86 -5.12 -4.88
N VAL A 33 -4.60 -4.78 -5.11
CA VAL A 33 -4.19 -3.48 -5.64
C VAL A 33 -3.92 -3.64 -7.13
N THR A 34 -4.57 -2.83 -7.95
CA THR A 34 -4.41 -2.85 -9.41
C THR A 34 -4.13 -1.45 -9.90
N GLU A 35 -3.08 -1.29 -10.71
CA GLU A 35 -2.77 -0.02 -11.35
C GLU A 35 -2.50 -0.25 -12.84
N GLU A 36 -2.85 0.74 -13.66
CA GLU A 36 -2.66 0.70 -15.10
C GLU A 36 -2.03 2.02 -15.56
N GLN A 37 -1.23 1.96 -16.63
CA GLN A 37 -0.68 3.17 -17.20
C GLN A 37 -1.78 4.00 -17.88
N PRO A 38 -1.79 5.33 -17.66
CA PRO A 38 -2.78 6.17 -18.29
C PRO A 38 -2.61 6.14 -19.83
N PRO A 39 -3.69 6.35 -20.60
CA PRO A 39 -3.60 6.45 -22.04
C PRO A 39 -2.58 7.52 -22.47
N GLN A 40 -1.90 7.29 -23.60
CA GLN A 40 -0.84 8.18 -24.10
C GLN A 40 -1.26 9.66 -24.19
N ALA A 41 -2.53 9.92 -24.46
CA ALA A 41 -3.07 11.29 -24.49
C ALA A 41 -2.79 12.07 -23.20
N TYR A 42 -2.69 11.39 -22.04
CA TYR A 42 -2.50 12.00 -20.73
C TYR A 42 -1.03 12.09 -20.28
N ALA A 43 -0.08 11.55 -21.05
CA ALA A 43 1.32 11.40 -20.63
C ALA A 43 2.05 12.73 -20.33
N GLN A 44 1.54 13.87 -20.78
CA GLN A 44 2.11 15.19 -20.47
C GLN A 44 1.67 15.76 -19.12
N TRP A 45 0.65 15.18 -18.49
CA TRP A 45 0.07 15.67 -17.23
C TRP A 45 0.23 14.70 -16.07
N ILE A 46 0.37 13.40 -16.35
CA ILE A 46 0.38 12.35 -15.34
C ILE A 46 1.66 11.53 -15.52
N ASP A 47 2.52 11.60 -14.52
CA ASP A 47 3.59 10.63 -14.32
C ASP A 47 3.06 9.58 -13.35
N ASP A 48 2.79 8.39 -13.86
CA ASP A 48 2.05 7.33 -13.17
C ASP A 48 2.95 6.11 -12.94
N VAL A 49 2.36 4.96 -12.64
CA VAL A 49 3.06 3.71 -12.43
C VAL A 49 3.95 3.32 -13.62
N PRO A 50 5.11 2.67 -13.37
CA PRO A 50 6.09 2.36 -14.42
C PRO A 50 5.61 1.33 -15.44
N PHE A 51 4.62 0.51 -15.08
CA PHE A 51 3.96 -0.49 -15.93
C PHE A 51 2.65 -0.92 -15.27
N PRO A 52 1.66 -1.48 -16.01
CA PRO A 52 0.46 -2.04 -15.42
C PRO A 52 0.77 -3.22 -14.50
N TYR A 53 0.17 -3.26 -13.31
CA TYR A 53 0.41 -4.34 -12.36
C TYR A 53 -0.80 -4.65 -11.47
N ALA A 54 -0.77 -5.84 -10.86
CA ALA A 54 -1.67 -6.21 -9.78
C ALA A 54 -0.90 -6.91 -8.66
N VAL A 55 -1.23 -6.59 -7.41
CA VAL A 55 -0.73 -7.28 -6.21
C VAL A 55 -1.92 -7.81 -5.42
N GLY A 56 -1.94 -9.12 -5.18
CA GLY A 56 -2.91 -9.78 -4.32
C GLY A 56 -2.28 -10.16 -2.98
N LEU A 57 -2.89 -9.72 -1.88
CA LEU A 57 -2.48 -10.05 -0.51
C LEU A 57 -3.65 -10.73 0.19
N LEU A 58 -3.43 -11.91 0.75
CA LEU A 58 -4.39 -12.56 1.63
C LEU A 58 -4.07 -12.18 3.08
N LEU A 59 -4.92 -11.35 3.68
CA LEU A 59 -4.79 -10.91 5.06
C LEU A 59 -5.62 -11.82 5.96
N THR A 60 -5.03 -12.22 7.08
CA THR A 60 -5.68 -13.00 8.15
C THR A 60 -5.49 -12.28 9.49
N PRO A 61 -6.35 -12.53 10.49
CA PRO A 61 -6.15 -11.99 11.82
C PRO A 61 -4.77 -12.37 12.38
N GLY A 62 -4.05 -11.41 12.95
CA GLY A 62 -2.70 -11.61 13.46
C GLY A 62 -2.05 -10.30 13.86
N ASN A 63 -0.80 -10.39 14.33
CA ASN A 63 0.00 -9.25 14.78
C ASN A 63 1.44 -9.30 14.26
N GLU A 64 1.72 -10.05 13.18
CA GLU A 64 3.06 -10.13 12.60
C GLU A 64 3.50 -8.81 11.96
N TRP A 65 2.54 -8.04 11.45
CA TRP A 65 2.76 -6.75 10.82
C TRP A 65 1.83 -5.70 11.42
N GLU A 66 2.36 -4.50 11.57
CA GLU A 66 1.64 -3.31 12.01
C GLU A 66 1.75 -2.23 10.92
N LEU A 67 0.65 -1.50 10.73
CA LEU A 67 0.58 -0.34 9.86
C LEU A 67 0.26 0.89 10.71
N SER A 68 1.13 1.89 10.67
CA SER A 68 0.92 3.16 11.35
C SER A 68 1.02 4.34 10.40
N LEU A 69 0.31 5.42 10.73
CA LEU A 69 0.27 6.67 9.96
C LEU A 69 0.85 7.82 10.79
N HIS A 70 1.81 8.51 10.22
CA HIS A 70 2.44 9.70 10.79
C HIS A 70 2.31 10.88 9.82
N SER A 71 2.50 12.10 10.33
CA SER A 71 2.68 13.28 9.49
C SER A 71 4.11 13.31 8.94
N ASP A 72 4.27 13.47 7.63
CA ASP A 72 5.59 13.67 7.03
C ASP A 72 6.03 15.13 7.18
N THR A 73 6.88 15.38 8.18
CA THR A 73 7.46 16.72 8.44
C THR A 73 8.86 16.90 7.86
N GLN A 74 9.47 15.82 7.37
CA GLN A 74 10.86 15.81 6.92
C GLN A 74 10.98 15.79 5.39
N GLY A 75 9.87 15.65 4.66
CA GLY A 75 9.86 15.62 3.21
C GLY A 75 10.56 14.37 2.69
N ASN A 76 10.12 13.20 3.18
CA ASN A 76 10.70 11.94 2.78
C ASN A 76 10.58 11.76 1.26
N PRO A 77 11.65 11.31 0.58
CA PRO A 77 11.59 11.11 -0.86
C PRO A 77 10.56 10.02 -1.19
N GLN A 78 9.87 10.19 -2.31
CA GLN A 78 8.99 9.16 -2.86
C GLN A 78 9.74 7.83 -3.00
N THR A 79 9.05 6.73 -2.74
CA THR A 79 9.62 5.41 -2.89
C THR A 79 9.98 5.14 -4.35
N ARG A 80 11.02 4.33 -4.56
CA ARG A 80 11.42 3.93 -5.92
C ARG A 80 10.30 3.17 -6.65
N TRP A 81 9.52 2.41 -5.90
CA TRP A 81 8.42 1.59 -6.40
C TRP A 81 7.09 2.07 -5.81
N PRO A 82 5.97 1.92 -6.53
CA PRO A 82 4.64 2.08 -5.94
C PRO A 82 4.49 1.28 -4.65
N HIS A 83 3.71 1.78 -3.69
CA HIS A 83 3.63 1.22 -2.33
C HIS A 83 3.38 -0.30 -2.31
N ALA A 84 2.48 -0.81 -3.15
CA ALA A 84 2.21 -2.25 -3.22
C ALA A 84 3.42 -3.09 -3.65
N LEU A 85 4.20 -2.61 -4.61
CA LEU A 85 5.43 -3.26 -5.07
C LEU A 85 6.57 -3.10 -4.05
N SER A 86 6.62 -1.96 -3.37
CA SER A 86 7.56 -1.69 -2.27
C SER A 86 7.32 -2.64 -1.09
N LEU A 87 6.07 -2.85 -0.67
CA LEU A 87 5.72 -3.83 0.36
C LEU A 87 6.06 -5.26 -0.09
N LEU A 88 5.75 -5.62 -1.35
CA LEU A 88 6.09 -6.93 -1.89
C LEU A 88 7.61 -7.19 -1.83
N GLN A 89 8.41 -6.19 -2.17
CA GLN A 89 9.86 -6.25 -2.03
C GLN A 89 10.29 -6.44 -0.57
N ALA A 90 9.72 -5.69 0.37
CA ALA A 90 10.02 -5.81 1.80
C ALA A 90 9.72 -7.22 2.34
N LEU A 91 8.56 -7.79 1.96
CA LEU A 91 8.15 -9.15 2.33
C LEU A 91 9.12 -10.22 1.81
N HIS A 92 9.58 -10.10 0.56
CA HIS A 92 10.51 -11.07 -0.06
C HIS A 92 11.95 -10.93 0.42
N THR A 93 12.35 -9.74 0.86
CA THR A 93 13.72 -9.47 1.32
C THR A 93 13.86 -9.50 2.84
N HIS A 94 12.80 -9.90 3.55
CA HIS A 94 12.73 -9.96 5.01
C HIS A 94 13.09 -8.64 5.70
N GLN A 95 12.75 -7.51 5.07
CA GLN A 95 12.87 -6.22 5.71
C GLN A 95 11.89 -6.14 6.89
N SER A 96 12.33 -5.56 8.01
CA SER A 96 11.50 -5.39 9.20
C SER A 96 10.66 -4.12 9.18
N ALA A 97 10.94 -3.20 8.26
CA ALA A 97 10.18 -1.97 8.12
C ALA A 97 10.17 -1.48 6.66
N CYS A 98 9.09 -0.81 6.28
CA CYS A 98 8.92 -0.16 4.98
C CYS A 98 8.16 1.16 5.14
N LEU A 99 8.77 2.26 4.68
CA LEU A 99 8.19 3.60 4.76
C LEU A 99 7.62 4.03 3.41
N HIS A 100 6.40 4.54 3.44
CA HIS A 100 5.59 4.89 2.28
C HIS A 100 5.09 6.35 2.42
N PRO A 101 5.88 7.33 1.97
CA PRO A 101 5.50 8.74 2.02
C PRO A 101 4.54 9.11 0.89
N TRP A 102 3.46 9.81 1.22
CA TRP A 102 2.52 10.34 0.23
C TRP A 102 1.92 11.68 0.69
N ASN A 103 2.19 12.76 -0.05
CA ASN A 103 1.89 14.14 0.34
C ASN A 103 2.46 14.49 1.73
N ASN A 104 1.60 14.76 2.71
CA ASN A 104 1.98 15.05 4.10
C ASN A 104 1.79 13.84 5.03
N ARG A 105 1.59 12.65 4.46
CA ARG A 105 1.40 11.39 5.18
C ARG A 105 2.64 10.52 5.04
N LEU A 106 3.03 9.87 6.12
CA LEU A 106 4.07 8.87 6.15
C LEU A 106 3.48 7.59 6.74
N TRP A 107 3.24 6.62 5.88
CA TRP A 107 2.83 5.30 6.31
C TRP A 107 4.06 4.46 6.65
N ASN A 108 3.98 3.72 7.75
CA ASN A 108 5.02 2.83 8.21
C ASN A 108 4.45 1.41 8.36
N TRP A 109 4.95 0.50 7.54
CA TRP A 109 4.76 -0.93 7.71
C TRP A 109 5.90 -1.46 8.56
N GLN A 110 5.58 -2.12 9.68
CA GLN A 110 6.58 -2.66 10.58
C GLN A 110 6.27 -4.11 10.91
N ARG A 111 7.27 -4.98 10.81
CA ARG A 111 7.18 -6.36 11.25
C ARG A 111 7.47 -6.43 12.74
N ASN A 112 6.60 -7.09 13.48
CA ASN A 112 6.80 -7.35 14.90
C ASN A 112 7.81 -8.49 15.11
N HIS A 113 8.61 -8.37 16.16
CA HIS A 113 9.65 -9.31 16.56
C HIS A 113 9.11 -10.44 17.43
#